data_AF-A0A528CR78-F1
#
_entry.id   AF-A0A528CR78-F1
#
_cell.length_a   1.000
_cell.length_b   1.000
_cell.length_c   1.000
_cell.angle_alpha   90.00
_cell.angle_beta   90.00
_cell.angle_gamma   90.00
#
_symmetry.space_group_name_H-M   'P 1'
#
loop_
_entity.id
_entity.type
_entity.pdbx_description
1 polymer ?
#
loop_
_entity_poly.entity_id
_entity_poly.type
_entity_poly.pdbx_seq_one_letter_code
_entity_poly.pdbx_strand_id
1 'polypeptide(L)'
;AFEGKNDAFLAVWGARLGKTSFRTEIEDRMVEDEKNGWQLTYRRVMPEWASYSGVKDGQIRYVRAIRVCRDRAALFTINYSRNEKIPYDPIVVRIVRSLKAEGC
;
A
#
# COMPACT_ATOMS: atom_id res chain seq x y z
N ALA A 1 0.79 5.68 -13.27
CA ALA A 1 1.76 5.59 -12.16
C ALA A 1 2.76 6.74 -12.29
N PHE A 2 3.48 7.06 -11.23
CA PHE A 2 4.48 8.12 -11.18
C PHE A 2 5.84 7.51 -10.87
N GLU A 3 6.86 7.93 -11.63
CA GLU A 3 8.25 7.53 -11.43
C GLU A 3 9.04 8.72 -10.90
N GLY A 4 9.93 8.45 -9.95
CA GLY A 4 10.83 9.42 -9.36
C GLY A 4 12.29 9.09 -9.65
N LYS A 5 13.20 9.89 -9.10
CA LYS A 5 14.63 9.58 -9.14
C LYS A 5 14.90 8.25 -8.41
N ASN A 6 16.01 7.60 -8.75
CA ASN A 6 16.50 6.39 -8.09
C ASN A 6 15.46 5.25 -8.06
N ASP A 7 14.74 5.09 -9.18
CA ASP A 7 13.70 4.06 -9.39
C ASP A 7 12.56 4.10 -8.36
N ALA A 8 12.34 5.27 -7.75
CA ALA A 8 11.18 5.47 -6.91
C ALA A 8 9.89 5.40 -7.74
N PHE A 9 8.86 4.79 -7.16
CA PHE A 9 7.61 4.53 -7.85
C PHE A 9 6.44 4.82 -6.93
N LEU A 10 5.41 5.50 -7.44
CA LEU A 10 4.14 5.71 -6.76
C LEU A 10 2.98 5.35 -7.70
N ALA A 11 2.09 4.49 -7.25
CA ALA A 11 0.81 4.23 -7.91
C ALA A 11 -0.34 4.48 -6.95
N VAL A 12 -1.42 5.07 -7.46
CA VAL A 12 -2.69 5.28 -6.77
C VAL A 12 -3.80 4.80 -7.67
N TRP A 13 -4.71 3.98 -7.18
CA TRP A 13 -5.81 3.44 -7.98
C TRP A 13 -7.01 3.07 -7.10
N GLY A 14 -8.17 2.95 -7.76
CA GLY A 14 -9.37 2.35 -7.18
C GLY A 14 -9.51 0.89 -7.61
N ALA A 15 -10.05 0.05 -6.74
CA ALA A 15 -10.37 -1.35 -7.02
C ALA A 15 -11.82 -1.65 -6.63
N ARG A 16 -12.45 -2.56 -7.36
CA ARG A 16 -13.73 -3.13 -6.97
C ARG A 16 -13.45 -4.35 -6.09
N LEU A 17 -13.96 -4.33 -4.87
CA LEU A 17 -14.01 -5.51 -4.02
C LEU A 17 -15.03 -6.45 -4.66
N GLY A 18 -14.63 -7.68 -4.97
CA GLY A 18 -15.53 -8.66 -5.58
C GLY A 18 -16.61 -9.12 -4.61
N LYS A 19 -16.91 -10.42 -4.61
CA LYS A 19 -17.72 -11.03 -3.53
C LYS A 19 -16.93 -11.22 -2.23
N THR A 20 -15.64 -10.87 -2.22
CA THR A 20 -14.71 -11.03 -1.11
C THR A 20 -14.75 -9.82 -0.17
N SER A 21 -14.45 -10.05 1.10
CA SER A 21 -14.34 -8.97 2.08
C SER A 21 -13.13 -8.07 1.79
N PHE A 22 -13.15 -6.83 2.26
CA PHE A 22 -11.98 -5.93 2.18
C PHE A 22 -10.72 -6.59 2.76
N ARG A 23 -10.84 -7.27 3.91
CA ARG A 23 -9.73 -8.00 4.54
C ARG A 23 -9.14 -9.05 3.60
N THR A 24 -10.00 -9.91 3.04
CA THR A 24 -9.59 -10.99 2.14
C THR A 24 -8.86 -10.45 0.91
N GLU A 25 -9.40 -9.41 0.28
CA GLU A 25 -8.74 -8.76 -0.87
C GLU A 25 -7.33 -8.25 -0.54
N ILE A 26 -7.12 -7.67 0.65
CA ILE A 26 -5.79 -7.21 1.07
C ILE A 26 -4.86 -8.36 1.40
N GLU A 27 -5.35 -9.40 2.08
CA GLU A 27 -4.57 -10.59 2.40
C GLU A 27 -4.11 -11.31 1.13
N ASP A 28 -4.97 -11.43 0.12
CA ASP A 28 -4.61 -11.98 -1.20
C ASP A 28 -3.50 -11.17 -1.89
N ARG A 29 -3.56 -9.84 -1.80
CA ARG A 29 -2.51 -8.94 -2.34
C ARG A 29 -1.19 -9.08 -1.60
N MET A 30 -1.23 -9.26 -0.28
CA MET A 30 -0.02 -9.52 0.51
C MET A 30 0.64 -10.84 0.09
N VAL A 31 -0.15 -11.90 -0.12
CA VAL A 31 0.34 -13.19 -0.62
C VAL A 31 0.95 -13.04 -2.02
N GLU A 32 0.33 -12.26 -2.90
CA GLU A 32 0.88 -11.98 -4.23
C GLU A 32 2.18 -11.18 -4.15
N ASP A 33 2.29 -10.20 -3.26
CA ASP A 33 3.54 -9.47 -3.03
C ASP A 33 4.66 -10.41 -2.52
N GLU A 34 4.34 -11.31 -1.59
CA GLU A 34 5.28 -12.33 -1.11
C GLU A 34 5.75 -13.27 -2.22
N LYS A 35 4.84 -13.75 -3.08
CA LYS A 35 5.17 -14.55 -4.27
C LYS A 35 6.08 -13.80 -5.24
N ASN A 36 5.89 -12.48 -5.35
CA ASN A 36 6.74 -11.60 -6.14
C ASN A 36 8.06 -11.25 -5.45
N GLY A 37 8.40 -11.88 -4.33
CA GLY A 37 9.68 -11.77 -3.64
C GLY A 37 9.77 -10.62 -2.63
N TRP A 38 8.65 -9.98 -2.29
CA TRP A 38 8.64 -8.99 -1.20
C TRP A 38 8.64 -9.69 0.14
N GLN A 39 9.66 -9.41 0.96
CA GLN A 39 9.64 -9.82 2.36
C GLN A 39 8.82 -8.81 3.16
N LEU A 40 7.62 -9.19 3.60
CA LEU A 40 6.76 -8.31 4.40
C LEU A 40 7.32 -8.13 5.81
N THR A 41 7.54 -6.88 6.21
CA THR A 41 8.17 -6.50 7.50
C THR A 41 7.19 -5.79 8.44
N TYR A 42 6.09 -5.26 7.91
CA TYR A 42 5.02 -4.63 8.68
C TYR A 42 3.67 -4.97 8.08
N ARG A 43 2.67 -5.23 8.92
CA ARG A 43 1.29 -5.49 8.50
C ARG A 43 0.30 -5.00 9.56
N ARG A 44 -0.73 -4.31 9.10
CA ARG A 44 -1.88 -3.93 9.93
C ARG A 44 -3.13 -3.90 9.06
N VAL A 45 -4.07 -4.81 9.33
CA VAL A 45 -5.31 -4.99 8.56
C VAL A 45 -6.50 -4.79 9.49
N MET A 46 -7.22 -3.69 9.28
CA MET A 46 -8.44 -3.30 9.98
C MET A 46 -9.64 -3.45 9.02
N PRO A 47 -10.89 -3.44 9.52
CA PRO A 47 -12.08 -3.61 8.67
C PRO A 47 -12.19 -2.59 7.52
N GLU A 48 -11.83 -1.34 7.76
CA GLU A 48 -12.00 -0.23 6.81
C GLU A 48 -10.68 0.22 6.16
N TRP A 49 -9.53 -0.29 6.63
CA TRP A 49 -8.24 0.11 6.12
C TRP A 49 -7.15 -0.90 6.39
N ALA A 50 -6.11 -0.89 5.56
CA ALA A 50 -4.92 -1.66 5.77
C ALA A 50 -3.66 -0.85 5.44
N SER A 51 -2.58 -1.18 6.11
CA SER A 51 -1.24 -0.73 5.76
C SER A 51 -0.28 -1.89 5.92
N TYR A 52 0.60 -2.08 4.95
CA TYR A 52 1.69 -3.05 5.07
C TYR A 52 2.93 -2.53 4.35
N SER A 53 4.09 -3.05 4.74
CA SER A 53 5.37 -2.70 4.14
C SER A 53 6.21 -3.95 3.98
N GLY A 54 7.06 -3.95 2.95
CA GLY A 54 8.00 -5.01 2.71
C GLY A 54 9.27 -4.49 2.06
N VAL A 55 10.24 -5.39 1.90
CA VAL A 55 11.54 -5.09 1.31
C VAL A 55 11.87 -6.11 0.23
N LYS A 56 12.52 -5.65 -0.84
CA LYS A 56 13.00 -6.48 -1.94
C LYS A 56 14.12 -5.74 -2.66
N ASP A 57 15.25 -6.40 -2.93
CA ASP A 57 16.35 -5.87 -3.76
C ASP A 57 16.77 -4.43 -3.40
N GLY A 58 16.92 -4.13 -2.10
CA GLY A 58 17.31 -2.79 -1.63
C GLY A 58 16.19 -1.74 -1.64
N GLN A 59 14.99 -2.07 -2.11
CA GLN A 59 13.81 -1.22 -2.11
C GLN A 59 12.93 -1.48 -0.87
N ILE A 60 12.26 -0.43 -0.41
CA ILE A 60 11.15 -0.49 0.55
C ILE A 60 9.86 -0.28 -0.25
N ARG A 61 8.89 -1.17 -0.07
CA ARG A 61 7.50 -0.99 -0.49
C ARG A 61 6.65 -0.60 0.69
N TYR A 62 5.77 0.38 0.53
CA TYR A 62 4.69 0.68 1.46
C TYR A 62 3.37 0.72 0.71
N VAL A 63 2.39 -0.01 1.22
CA VAL A 63 1.04 -0.09 0.66
C VAL A 63 0.03 0.39 1.70
N ARG A 64 -0.91 1.21 1.25
CA ARG A 64 -2.09 1.63 2.00
C ARG A 64 -3.32 1.28 1.20
N ALA A 65 -4.32 0.73 1.87
CA ALA A 65 -5.65 0.55 1.31
C ALA A 65 -6.70 1.10 2.27
N ILE A 66 -7.75 1.68 1.73
CA ILE A 66 -8.95 2.07 2.46
C ILE A 66 -10.16 1.50 1.75
N ARG A 67 -11.15 1.08 2.52
CA ARG A 67 -12.50 0.85 2.01
C ARG A 67 -13.12 2.21 1.68
N VAL A 68 -13.81 2.27 0.55
CA VAL A 68 -14.63 3.41 0.15
C VAL A 68 -16.05 2.90 -0.10
N CYS A 69 -16.96 3.76 -0.56
CA CYS A 69 -18.37 3.40 -0.63
C CYS A 69 -18.66 2.19 -1.50
N ARG A 70 -19.63 1.40 -1.04
CA ARG A 70 -20.07 0.14 -1.65
C ARG A 70 -18.96 -0.92 -1.60
N ASP A 71 -18.81 -1.66 -2.69
CA ASP A 71 -17.88 -2.74 -2.94
C ASP A 71 -16.59 -2.21 -3.56
N ARG A 72 -15.97 -1.18 -2.98
CA ARG A 72 -14.81 -0.50 -3.56
C ARG A 72 -13.74 -0.22 -2.52
N ALA A 73 -12.50 -0.14 -3.01
CA ALA A 73 -11.33 0.28 -2.24
C ALA A 73 -10.52 1.31 -3.02
N ALA A 74 -9.79 2.15 -2.30
CA ALA A 74 -8.77 3.02 -2.84
C ALA A 74 -7.42 2.63 -2.24
N LEU A 75 -6.38 2.57 -3.07
CA LEU A 75 -5.07 2.07 -2.69
C LEU A 75 -3.97 3.02 -3.17
N PHE A 76 -2.87 3.07 -2.44
CA PHE A 76 -1.59 3.49 -2.98
C PHE A 76 -0.49 2.47 -2.66
N THR A 77 0.46 2.38 -3.57
CA THR A 77 1.74 1.70 -3.35
C THR A 77 2.86 2.67 -3.68
N ILE A 78 3.85 2.75 -2.80
CA ILE A 78 5.10 3.46 -3.04
C ILE A 78 6.28 2.52 -2.85
N ASN A 79 7.20 2.53 -3.81
CA ASN A 79 8.51 1.86 -3.70
C ASN A 79 9.60 2.94 -3.74
N TYR A 80 10.61 2.81 -2.89
CA TYR A 80 11.76 3.72 -2.87
C TYR A 80 12.99 3.02 -2.28
N SER A 81 14.18 3.49 -2.65
CA SER A 81 15.43 2.93 -2.15
C SER A 81 15.48 3.00 -0.62
N ARG A 82 15.94 1.93 0.02
CA ARG A 82 16.18 1.90 1.47
C ARG A 82 17.12 3.01 1.92
N ASN A 83 18.06 3.40 1.05
CA ASN A 83 19.01 4.48 1.33
C ASN A 83 18.34 5.86 1.34
N GLU A 84 17.15 6.00 0.76
CA GLU A 84 16.36 7.22 0.75
C GLU A 84 15.22 7.20 1.78
N LYS A 85 15.27 6.29 2.76
CA LYS A 85 14.21 6.18 3.78
C LYS A 85 13.97 7.49 4.52
N ILE A 86 15.02 8.20 4.93
CA ILE A 86 14.91 9.45 5.69
C ILE A 86 14.09 10.51 4.93
N PRO A 87 14.39 10.84 3.65
CA PRO A 87 13.59 11.80 2.90
C PRO A 87 12.19 11.29 2.49
N TYR A 88 11.98 9.98 2.31
CA TYR A 88 10.67 9.44 1.92
C TYR A 88 9.70 9.22 3.08
N ASP A 89 10.17 8.96 4.30
CA ASP A 89 9.33 8.76 5.49
C ASP A 89 8.27 9.87 5.69
N PRO A 90 8.61 11.19 5.64
CA PRO A 90 7.60 12.24 5.78
C PRO A 90 6.58 12.25 4.63
N ILE A 91 6.97 11.83 3.42
CA ILE A 91 6.07 11.72 2.26
C ILE A 91 5.05 10.60 2.52
N VAL A 92 5.53 9.41 2.91
CA VAL A 92 4.67 8.26 3.26
C VAL A 92 3.69 8.65 4.36
N VAL A 93 4.18 9.29 5.43
CA VAL A 93 3.34 9.76 6.55
C VAL A 93 2.28 10.75 6.05
N ARG A 94 2.62 11.69 5.16
CA ARG A 94 1.67 12.65 4.60
C ARG A 94 0.59 11.94 3.78
N ILE A 95 0.95 11.00 2.91
CA ILE A 95 -0.02 10.29 2.07
C ILE A 95 -0.95 9.43 2.95
N VAL A 96 -0.44 8.71 3.95
CA VAL A 96 -1.26 7.93 4.89
C VAL A 96 -2.23 8.81 5.67
N ARG A 97 -1.82 10.03 6.06
CA ARG A 97 -2.69 10.99 6.75
C ARG A 97 -3.78 11.57 5.85
N SER A 98 -3.53 11.67 4.55
CA SER A 98 -4.52 12.16 3.57
C SER A 98 -5.47 11.05 3.10
N LEU A 99 -4.98 9.81 2.92
CA LEU A 99 -5.78 8.68 2.47
C LEU A 99 -6.38 7.92 3.66
N LYS A 100 -7.48 8.48 4.19
CA LYS A 100 -8.27 7.91 5.29
C LYS A 100 -9.61 7.38 4.78
N ALA A 101 -10.08 6.30 5.39
CA ALA A 101 -11.47 5.91 5.26
C ALA A 101 -12.31 6.94 6.03
N GLU A 102 -13.10 7.73 5.33
CA GLU A 102 -14.04 8.70 5.95
C GLU A 102 -15.43 8.11 6.14
N GLY A 103 -15.59 6.82 5.88
CA GLY A 103 -16.87 6.15 5.91
C GLY A 103 -17.74 6.48 4.70
N CYS A 104 -18.88 5.81 4.68
CA CYS A 104 -20.04 6.04 3.84
C CYS A 104 -21.25 5.83 4.76
#